data_AF-A0AAW9IHH6-F1
#
_entry.id   AF-A0AAW9IHH6-F1
#
_cell.length_a   1.000
_cell.length_b   1.000
_cell.length_c   1.000
_cell.angle_alpha   90.00
_cell.angle_beta   90.00
_cell.angle_gamma   90.00
#
_symmetry.space_group_name_H-M   'P 1'
#
loop_
_entity.id
_entity.type
_entity.pdbx_description
1 polymer ?
#
loop_
_entity_poly.entity_id
_entity_poly.type
_entity_poly.pdbx_seq_one_letter_code
_entity_poly.pdbx_strand_id
1 'polypeptide(L)'
;AMIKEETCVNCGSCMSACPFGAISDKSLIVPISKRLARGRKMYAVVAPAITGQFGAKISYGQIKNAIKKLGFVDMIEAACGADAVTVH
;
A
#
# COMPACT_ATOMS: atom_id res chain seq x y z
N ALA A 1 -25.50 -6.32 4.09
CA ALA A 1 -24.94 -7.69 4.18
C ALA A 1 -24.06 -7.75 5.43
N MET A 2 -24.11 -8.86 6.19
CA MET A 2 -23.28 -9.07 7.37
C MET A 2 -22.14 -10.00 7.01
N ILE A 3 -20.90 -9.63 7.37
CA ILE A 3 -19.72 -10.46 7.12
C ILE A 3 -19.67 -11.57 8.17
N LYS A 4 -19.50 -12.82 7.73
CA LYS A 4 -19.26 -13.98 8.60
C LYS A 4 -17.76 -14.19 8.73
N GLU A 5 -17.20 -13.80 9.88
CA GLU A 5 -15.76 -13.83 10.14
C GLU A 5 -15.17 -15.24 10.00
N GLU A 6 -15.91 -16.28 10.38
CA GLU A 6 -15.47 -17.67 10.26
C GLU A 6 -15.18 -18.13 8.82
N THR A 7 -15.72 -17.43 7.82
CA THR A 7 -15.51 -17.72 6.39
C THR A 7 -14.80 -16.59 5.64
N CYS A 8 -14.47 -15.49 6.32
CA CYS A 8 -13.88 -14.33 5.70
C CYS A 8 -12.41 -14.58 5.34
N VAL A 9 -12.07 -14.41 4.06
CA VAL A 9 -10.67 -14.52 3.56
C VAL A 9 -9.98 -13.16 3.41
N ASN A 10 -10.58 -12.09 3.95
CA ASN A 10 -10.06 -10.72 3.87
C ASN A 10 -9.81 -10.19 2.44
N CYS A 11 -10.64 -10.60 1.46
CA CYS A 11 -10.47 -10.18 0.06
C CYS A 11 -10.92 -8.72 -0.22
N GLY A 12 -11.72 -8.11 0.67
CA GLY A 12 -12.17 -6.73 0.51
C GLY A 12 -13.33 -6.52 -0.48
N SER A 13 -13.90 -7.55 -1.10
CA SER A 13 -15.01 -7.39 -2.07
C SER A 13 -16.24 -6.71 -1.46
N CYS A 14 -16.50 -6.94 -0.17
CA CYS A 14 -17.57 -6.27 0.58
C CYS A 14 -17.37 -4.75 0.69
N MET A 15 -16.11 -4.29 0.72
CA MET A 15 -15.75 -2.88 0.75
C MET A 15 -16.07 -2.22 -0.59
N SER A 16 -15.63 -2.81 -1.70
CA SER A 16 -15.90 -2.29 -3.05
C SER A 16 -17.39 -2.27 -3.40
N ALA A 17 -18.17 -3.20 -2.85
CA ALA A 17 -19.61 -3.27 -3.08
C ALA A 17 -20.43 -2.31 -2.21
N CYS A 18 -19.85 -1.70 -1.17
CA CYS A 18 -20.58 -0.84 -0.24
C CYS A 18 -20.79 0.56 -0.84
N PRO A 19 -22.03 0.96 -1.19
CA PRO A 19 -22.28 2.26 -1.82
C PRO A 19 -22.16 3.45 -0.85
N PHE A 20 -22.16 3.17 0.46
CA PHE A 20 -22.15 4.19 1.51
C PHE A 20 -20.78 4.34 2.19
N GLY A 21 -19.80 3.50 1.86
CA GLY A 21 -18.48 3.51 2.51
C GLY A 21 -18.50 3.10 3.99
N ALA A 22 -19.51 2.34 4.42
CA ALA A 22 -19.63 1.85 5.80
C ALA A 22 -18.58 0.79 6.17
N ILE A 23 -17.97 0.17 5.17
CA ILE A 23 -16.88 -0.80 5.32
C ILE A 23 -15.64 -0.16 4.71
N SER A 24 -14.53 -0.16 5.45
CA SER A 24 -13.26 0.43 5.03
C SER A 24 -12.07 -0.39 5.55
N ASP A 25 -10.89 -0.12 5.01
CA ASP A 25 -9.67 -0.77 5.44
C ASP A 25 -9.23 -0.26 6.82
N LYS A 26 -8.46 -1.08 7.51
CA LYS A 26 -7.85 -0.66 8.77
C LYS A 26 -6.66 0.25 8.47
N SER A 27 -6.87 1.56 8.60
CA SER A 27 -5.83 2.54 8.37
C SER A 27 -4.67 2.44 9.38
N LEU A 28 -3.45 2.41 8.86
CA LEU A 28 -2.20 2.52 9.64
C LEU A 28 -1.49 3.86 9.43
N ILE A 29 -2.18 4.86 8.87
CA ILE A 29 -1.58 6.16 8.55
C ILE A 29 -1.08 6.87 9.82
N VAL A 30 -1.91 6.98 10.87
CA VAL A 30 -1.53 7.68 12.12
C VAL A 30 -0.25 7.12 12.76
N PRO A 31 -0.11 5.80 13.00
CA PRO A 31 1.13 5.27 13.59
C PRO A 31 2.34 5.42 12.65
N ILE A 32 2.16 5.35 11.33
CA ILE A 32 3.24 5.57 10.36
C ILE A 32 3.68 7.04 10.39
N SER A 33 2.75 7.99 10.30
CA SER A 33 3.05 9.43 10.35
C SER A 33 3.76 9.82 11.64
N LYS A 34 3.35 9.26 12.79
CA LYS A 34 4.05 9.46 14.07
C LYS A 34 5.49 8.92 14.06
N ARG A 35 5.75 7.80 13.39
CA ARG A 35 7.10 7.22 13.28
C ARG A 35 7.99 8.07 12.35
N LEU A 36 7.45 8.51 11.22
CA LEU A 36 8.14 9.42 10.30
C LEU A 36 8.49 10.75 10.97
N ALA A 37 7.53 11.35 11.70
CA ALA A 37 7.76 12.60 12.42
C ALA A 37 8.83 12.50 13.52
N ARG A 38 9.08 11.30 14.06
CA ARG A 38 10.16 11.03 15.03
C ARG A 38 11.51 10.72 14.35
N GLY A 39 11.62 10.88 13.03
CA GLY A 39 12.84 10.63 12.28
C GLY A 39 13.21 9.15 12.16
N ARG A 40 12.27 8.21 12.35
CA ARG A 40 12.56 6.79 12.08
C ARG A 40 12.81 6.60 10.59
N LYS A 41 13.97 6.01 10.27
CA LYS A 41 14.30 5.56 8.91
C LYS A 41 13.34 4.44 8.52
N MET A 42 12.50 4.70 7.53
CA MET A 42 11.52 3.75 7.02
C MET A 42 11.65 3.66 5.50
N TYR A 43 11.57 2.45 4.96
CA TYR A 43 11.45 2.20 3.52
C TYR A 43 9.99 1.90 3.19
N ALA A 44 9.53 2.37 2.04
CA ALA A 44 8.22 2.03 1.52
C ALA A 44 8.35 0.83 0.59
N VAL A 45 7.65 -0.26 0.90
CA VAL A 45 7.50 -1.40 0.01
C VAL A 45 6.13 -1.31 -0.64
N VAL A 46 6.11 -1.22 -1.97
CA VAL A 46 4.88 -1.02 -2.74
C VAL A 46 4.59 -2.23 -3.63
N ALA A 47 3.30 -2.50 -3.85
CA ALA A 47 2.87 -3.53 -4.79
C ALA A 47 3.15 -3.11 -6.25
N PRO A 48 3.31 -4.05 -7.19
CA PRO A 48 3.64 -3.74 -8.59
C PRO A 48 2.59 -2.87 -9.30
N ALA A 49 1.33 -2.96 -8.84
CA ALA A 49 0.22 -2.19 -9.41
C ALA A 49 0.25 -0.68 -9.08
N ILE A 50 1.24 -0.21 -8.31
CA ILE A 50 1.32 1.17 -7.82
C ILE A 50 1.27 2.23 -8.93
N THR A 51 1.89 1.96 -10.09
CA THR A 51 1.90 2.88 -11.24
C THR A 51 0.52 3.01 -11.88
N GLY A 52 -0.27 1.92 -11.90
CA GLY A 52 -1.64 1.92 -12.40
C GLY A 52 -2.60 2.78 -11.56
N GLN A 53 -2.30 2.95 -10.27
CA GLN A 53 -3.17 3.69 -9.35
C GLN A 53 -3.20 5.21 -9.60
N PHE A 54 -2.14 5.78 -10.16
CA PHE A 54 -2.02 7.23 -10.41
C PHE A 54 -2.27 7.62 -11.88
N GLY A 55 -2.63 6.66 -12.73
CA GLY A 55 -2.93 6.85 -14.15
C GLY A 55 -1.70 6.94 -15.05
N ALA A 56 -1.93 6.81 -16.37
CA ALA A 56 -0.88 6.62 -17.37
C ALA A 56 0.13 7.79 -17.52
N LYS A 57 -0.17 8.97 -16.97
CA LYS A 57 0.71 10.15 -17.03
C LYS A 57 1.76 10.19 -15.91
N ILE A 58 1.64 9.32 -14.92
CA ILE A 58 2.51 9.31 -13.74
C ILE A 58 3.52 8.17 -13.86
N SER A 59 4.80 8.52 -13.83
CA SER A 59 5.88 7.55 -13.89
C SER A 59 6.21 6.99 -12.51
N TYR A 60 6.79 5.79 -12.49
CA TYR A 60 7.35 5.18 -11.29
C TYR A 60 8.32 6.11 -10.55
N GLY A 61 9.19 6.81 -11.28
CA GLY A 61 10.16 7.75 -10.71
C GLY A 61 9.50 8.94 -10.00
N GLN A 62 8.38 9.45 -10.51
CA GLN A 62 7.62 10.51 -9.85
C GLN A 62 7.04 10.03 -8.52
N ILE A 63 6.48 8.82 -8.48
CA ILE A 63 5.96 8.21 -7.26
C ILE A 63 7.10 7.98 -6.25
N LYS A 64 8.23 7.41 -6.71
CA LYS A 64 9.42 7.19 -5.88
C LYS A 64 9.91 8.49 -5.24
N ASN A 65 10.02 9.55 -6.03
CA ASN A 65 10.44 10.86 -5.53
C ASN A 65 9.42 11.48 -4.55
N ALA A 66 8.12 11.28 -4.78
CA ALA A 66 7.08 11.74 -3.86
C ALA A 66 7.18 11.01 -2.50
N ILE A 67 7.34 9.69 -2.50
CA ILE A 67 7.51 8.89 -1.27
C ILE A 67 8.76 9.32 -0.49
N LYS A 68 9.88 9.59 -1.17
CA LYS A 68 11.07 10.12 -0.52
C LYS A 68 10.84 11.51 0.08
N LYS A 69 10.11 12.39 -0.62
CA LYS A 69 9.70 13.71 -0.10
C LYS A 69 8.78 13.62 1.12
N LEU A 70 8.00 12.54 1.26
CA LEU A 70 7.19 12.29 2.46
C LEU A 70 8.03 11.89 3.69
N GLY A 71 9.33 11.63 3.53
CA GLY A 71 10.25 11.31 4.63
C GLY A 71 10.69 9.84 4.70
N PHE A 72 10.30 9.00 3.75
CA PHE A 72 10.86 7.65 3.61
C PHE A 72 12.28 7.71 3.03
N VAL A 73 13.10 6.72 3.38
CA VAL A 73 14.48 6.61 2.89
C VAL A 73 14.49 6.28 1.40
N ASP A 74 13.75 5.25 1.01
CA ASP A 74 13.52 4.90 -0.38
C ASP A 74 12.21 4.13 -0.58
N MET A 75 11.84 3.96 -1.84
CA MET A 75 10.72 3.12 -2.28
C MET A 75 11.24 1.91 -3.07
N ILE A 76 10.77 0.72 -2.70
CA ILE A 76 11.15 -0.58 -3.28
C ILE A 76 9.87 -1.32 -3.69
N GLU A 77 9.91 -2.03 -4.82
CA GLU A 77 8.79 -2.87 -5.25
C GLU A 77 8.86 -4.26 -4.63
N ALA A 78 7.68 -4.77 -4.22
CA ALA A 78 7.53 -6.15 -3.81
C ALA A 78 7.86 -7.15 -4.94
N ALA A 79 7.75 -6.73 -6.22
CA ALA A 79 8.13 -7.53 -7.37
C ALA A 79 9.58 -8.02 -7.29
N CYS A 80 10.51 -7.19 -6.82
CA CYS A 80 11.91 -7.60 -6.68
C CYS A 80 12.07 -8.80 -5.73
N GLY A 81 11.23 -8.87 -4.68
CA GLY A 81 11.17 -10.03 -3.79
C GLY A 81 10.51 -11.24 -4.45
N ALA A 82 9.47 -11.02 -5.26
CA ALA A 82 8.82 -12.09 -6.03
C ALA A 82 9.79 -12.72 -7.07
N ASP A 83 10.59 -11.91 -7.75
CA ASP A 83 11.61 -12.39 -8.69
C ASP A 83 12.72 -13.15 -7.96
N ALA A 84 13.06 -12.75 -6.73
CA ALA A 84 14.07 -13.47 -5.95
C ALA A 84 13.61 -14.88 -5.54
N VAL A 85 12.31 -15.09 -5.26
CA VAL A 85 11.80 -16.40 -4.87
C VAL A 85 11.61 -17.36 -6.05
N THR A 86 11.62 -16.89 -7.30
CA THR A 86 11.51 -17.77 -8.47
C THR A 86 12.85 -18.38 -8.88
N VAL A 87 13.97 -17.82 -8.40
CA VAL A 87 15.34 -18.28 -8.70
C VAL A 87 15.88 -19.23 -7.61
N HIS A 88 15.11 -19.47 -6.55
CA HIS A 88 15.43 -20.43 -5.48
C HIS A 88 14.60 -21.71 -5.63
#